data_AF-A0A512IVP7-F1
#
_entry.id   AF-A0A512IVP7-F1
#
_cell.length_a   1.000
_cell.length_b   1.000
_cell.length_c   1.000
_cell.angle_alpha   90.00
_cell.angle_beta   90.00
_cell.angle_gamma   90.00
#
_symmetry.space_group_name_H-M   'P 1'
#
loop_
_entity.id
_entity.type
_entity.pdbx_description
1 polymer ?
#
loop_
_entity_poly.entity_id
_entity_poly.type
_entity_poly.pdbx_seq_one_letter_code
_entity_poly.pdbx_strand_id
1 'polypeptide(L)' 'MTTALLLSALGVIVGMPIVLYGTVRLDERPGRSSWLIVLFGLSLVIAPVAAAVVLHQEATGNDRYVGR' A
#
# COMPACT_ATOMS: atom_id res chain seq x y z
N MET A 1 4.35 -11.54 11.73
CA MET A 1 5.27 -10.59 11.08
C MET A 1 5.56 -10.95 9.61
N THR A 2 6.01 -12.16 9.31
CA THR A 2 6.29 -12.62 7.92
C THR A 2 5.09 -12.53 6.98
N THR A 3 3.89 -12.89 7.44
CA THR A 3 2.64 -12.78 6.66
C THR A 3 2.29 -11.34 6.28
N ALA A 4 2.46 -10.38 7.18
CA ALA A 4 2.20 -8.96 6.90
C ALA A 4 3.21 -8.38 5.89
N LEU A 5 4.48 -8.81 5.96
CA LEU A 5 5.50 -8.44 4.98
C LEU A 5 5.19 -9.04 3.60
N LEU A 6 4.75 -10.30 3.54
CA LEU A 6 4.34 -10.93 2.27
C LEU A 6 3.15 -10.22 1.63
N LEU A 7 2.13 -9.86 2.43
CA LEU A 7 0.97 -9.11 1.94
C LEU A 7 1.36 -7.71 1.45
N SER A 8 2.28 -7.03 2.15
CA SER A 8 2.83 -5.75 1.71
C SER A 8 3.60 -5.87 0.40
N ALA A 9 4.46 -6.89 0.28
CA ALA A 9 5.21 -7.15 -0.93
C ALA A 9 4.29 -7.46 -2.12
N LEU A 10 3.26 -8.30 -1.91
CA LEU A 10 2.24 -8.58 -2.93
C LEU A 10 1.49 -7.31 -3.35
N GLY A 11 1.11 -6.46 -2.39
CA GLY A 11 0.46 -5.17 -2.68
C GLY A 11 1.33 -4.26 -3.54
N VAL A 12 2.64 -4.19 -3.27
CA VAL A 12 3.59 -3.43 -4.10
C VAL A 12 3.75 -4.07 -5.49
N ILE A 13 3.96 -5.38 -5.57
CA ILE A 13 4.19 -6.10 -6.85
C ILE A 13 2.99 -5.95 -7.79
N VAL A 14 1.77 -6.04 -7.27
CA VAL A 14 0.54 -5.93 -8.07
C VAL A 14 0.13 -4.47 -8.27
N GLY A 15 0.22 -3.64 -7.24
CA GLY A 15 -0.23 -2.25 -7.26
C GLY A 15 0.66 -1.34 -8.11
N MET A 16 1.98 -1.50 -8.08
CA MET A 16 2.88 -0.61 -8.83
C MET A 16 2.66 -0.64 -10.35
N PRO A 17 2.54 -1.80 -11.01
CA PRO A 17 2.21 -1.85 -12.44
C PRO A 17 0.91 -1.12 -12.77
N ILE A 18 -0.09 -1.20 -11.89
CA ILE A 18 -1.39 -0.51 -12.08
C ILE A 18 -1.21 1.01 -11.96
N VAL A 19 -0.43 1.47 -10.97
CA VAL A 19 -0.09 2.88 -10.82
C VAL A 19 0.64 3.38 -12.05
N LEU A 20 1.69 2.68 -12.49
CA LEU A 20 2.49 3.04 -13.68
C LEU A 20 1.62 3.09 -14.94
N TYR A 21 0.75 2.10 -15.14
CA TYR A 21 -0.21 2.11 -16.25
C TYR A 21 -1.15 3.31 -16.16
N GLY A 22 -1.69 3.59 -14.97
CA GLY A 22 -2.54 4.75 -14.75
C GLY A 22 -1.83 6.08 -15.01
N THR A 23 -0.56 6.22 -14.63
CA THR A 23 0.22 7.45 -14.85
C THR A 23 0.57 7.65 -16.32
N VAL A 24 0.98 6.59 -17.03
CA VAL A 24 1.18 6.67 -18.49
C VAL A 24 -0.11 7.06 -19.20
N ARG A 25 -1.23 6.45 -18.79
CA ARG A 25 -2.55 6.77 -19.36
C ARG A 25 -3.02 8.19 -19.02
N LEU A 26 -2.63 8.74 -17.86
CA LEU A 26 -2.89 10.15 -17.52
C LEU A 26 -2.15 11.10 -18.45
N ASP A 27 -0.92 10.74 -18.83
CA ASP A 27 -0.10 11.53 -19.76
C ASP A 27 -0.68 11.49 -21.18
N GLU A 28 -1.07 10.31 -21.67
CA GLU A 28 -1.66 10.15 -23.00
C GLU A 28 -3.09 10.70 -23.11
N ARG A 29 -3.93 10.46 -22.09
CA ARG A 29 -5.36 10.77 -22.08
C ARG A 29 -5.79 11.19 -20.68
N PRO A 30 -5.53 12.47 -20.30
CA PRO A 30 -5.94 12.97 -19.01
C PRO A 30 -7.46 12.95 -18.89
N GLY A 31 -7.96 12.17 -17.91
CA GLY A 31 -9.38 11.99 -17.69
C GLY A 31 -9.68 11.31 -16.37
N ARG A 32 -10.94 11.40 -15.92
CA ARG A 32 -11.40 10.83 -14.64
C ARG A 32 -11.05 9.34 -14.51
N SER A 33 -11.18 8.56 -15.58
CA SER A 33 -10.88 7.13 -15.55
C SER A 33 -9.40 6.85 -15.29
N SER A 34 -8.49 7.64 -15.85
CA SER A 34 -7.04 7.50 -15.64
C SER A 34 -6.66 7.82 -14.19
N TRP A 35 -7.27 8.86 -13.61
CA TRP A 35 -7.12 9.17 -12.18
C TRP A 35 -7.65 8.05 -11.27
N LEU A 36 -8.80 7.45 -11.61
CA LEU A 36 -9.34 6.33 -10.84
C LEU A 36 -8.42 5.11 -10.86
N ILE A 37 -7.77 4.82 -12.00
CA ILE A 37 -6.80 3.73 -12.11
C ILE A 37 -5.57 4.00 -11.21
N VAL A 38 -5.05 5.23 -11.23
CA VAL A 38 -3.93 5.62 -10.36
C VAL A 38 -4.31 5.52 -8.89
N LEU A 39 -5.47 6.04 -8.50
CA LEU A 39 -5.95 5.96 -7.11
C LEU A 39 -6.18 4.52 -6.67
N PHE A 40 -6.70 3.67 -7.56
CA PHE A 40 -6.89 2.26 -7.29
C PHE A 40 -5.55 1.54 -7.08
N GLY A 41 -4.57 1.73 -7.99
CA GLY A 41 -3.21 1.22 -7.79
C GLY A 41 -2.57 1.75 -6.50
N LEU A 42 -2.76 3.05 -6.24
CA LEU A 42 -2.62 3.76 -4.96
C LEU A 42 -2.99 2.89 -3.75
N SER A 43 -4.27 2.59 -3.70
CA SER A 43 -4.89 1.90 -2.58
C SER A 43 -4.33 0.49 -2.36
N LEU A 44 -4.01 -0.23 -3.44
CA LEU A 44 -3.45 -1.59 -3.38
C LEU A 44 -2.04 -1.61 -2.81
N VAL A 45 -1.26 -0.54 -3.01
CA VAL A 45 0.08 -0.40 -2.43
C VAL A 45 -0.02 0.06 -0.97
N ILE A 46 -0.79 1.12 -0.71
CA ILE A 46 -0.79 1.79 0.59
C ILE A 46 -1.49 0.96 1.67
N ALA A 47 -2.62 0.33 1.36
CA ALA A 47 -3.42 -0.39 2.36
C ALA A 47 -2.65 -1.51 3.09
N PRO A 48 -1.98 -2.46 2.40
CA PRO A 48 -1.25 -3.53 3.08
C PRO A 48 0.02 -3.00 3.78
N VAL A 49 0.68 -1.99 3.22
CA VAL A 49 1.84 -1.35 3.86
C VAL A 49 1.43 -0.67 5.16
N ALA A 50 0.34 0.11 5.15
CA ALA A 50 -0.20 0.75 6.34
C ALA A 50 -0.57 -0.28 7.42
N ALA A 51 -1.23 -1.38 7.02
CA ALA A 51 -1.55 -2.47 7.94
C ALA A 51 -0.29 -3.12 8.54
N ALA A 52 0.76 -3.35 7.75
CA ALA A 52 2.02 -3.89 8.25
C ALA A 52 2.73 -2.93 9.22
N VAL A 53 2.67 -1.62 8.97
CA VAL A 53 3.22 -0.60 9.87
C VAL A 53 2.46 -0.57 11.20
N VAL A 54 1.13 -0.60 11.18
CA VAL A 54 0.31 -0.63 12.40
C VAL A 54 0.64 -1.88 13.23
N LEU A 55 0.65 -3.05 12.61
CA LEU A 55 1.00 -4.31 13.28
C LEU A 55 2.42 -4.29 13.86
N HIS A 56 3.36 -3.67 13.15
CA HIS A 56 4.72 -3.49 13.66
C HIS A 56 4.75 -2.55 14.86
N GLN A 57 4.01 -1.45 14.83
CA GLN A 57 3.93 -0.52 15.96
C GLN A 57 3.24 -1.12 17.18
N GLU A 58 2.18 -1.91 17.00
CA GLU A 58 1.56 -2.66 18.10
C GLU A 58 2.55 -3.65 18.72
N ALA A 59 3.29 -4.39 17.89
CA ALA A 59 4.29 -5.35 18.36
C ALA A 59 5.48 -4.67 19.10
N THR A 60 5.84 -3.45 18.72
CA THR A 60 7.02 -2.74 19.28
C THR A 60 6.64 -1.77 20.41
N GLY A 61 5.39 -1.30 20.42
CA GLY A 61 4.87 -0.31 21.36
C GLY A 61 4.29 -0.92 22.65
N ASN A 62 3.77 -2.15 22.60
CA ASN A 62 3.24 -2.81 23.80
C ASN A 62 4.32 -3.12 24.85
N ASP A 63 5.56 -3.37 24.43
CA ASP A 63 6.68 -3.62 25.37
C ASP A 63 6.98 -2.44 26.30
N ARG A 64 6.58 -1.21 25.95
CA ARG A 64 6.78 -0.03 26.81
C ARG A 64 5.70 0.18 27.87
N TYR A 65 4.57 -0.52 27.79
CA TYR A 65 3.45 -0.36 28.72
C TYR A 65 3.13 -1.61 29.55
N VAL A 66 3.70 -2.78 29.23
CA VAL A 66 3.48 -4.03 29.98
C VAL A 66 4.19 -4.05 31.36
N GLY A 67 5.10 -3.11 31.62
CA GLY A 67 5.81 -2.98 32.90
C GLY A 67 5.29 -1.91 33.87
N ARG A 68 4.09 -1.34 33.64
CA ARG A 68 3.46 -0.33 34.51
C ARG A 68 2.12 -0.80 35.02
#